data_AF-A0A7X8L019-F1
#
_entry.id   AF-A0A7X8L019-F1
#
_cell.length_a   1.000
_cell.length_b   1.000
_cell.length_c   1.000
_cell.angle_alpha   90.00
_cell.angle_beta   90.00
_cell.angle_gamma   90.00
#
_symmetry.space_group_name_H-M   'P 1'
#
loop_
_entity.id
_entity.type
_entity.pdbx_description
1 polymer ?
#
loop_
_entity_poly.entity_id
_entity_poly.type
_entity_poly.pdbx_seq_one_letter_code
_entity_poly.pdbx_strand_id
1 'polypeptide(L)'
;MAHKTAGIHDIHNYHRSRTYTNSSGKTAYWSGIGYNYFITFDGIIYEARGLHVGAQIAGHNNRSIGIGFQGDFEQQSMTNAQLNAGAALCSKLLQDHSLTEKDIKRHKDLAATACPGNNFSFTELKQMLTTVRDPAPTDDVIYTVQVGVFRVKANAEKLRLQLVGQGHTDAFIQQHSR
;
A
#
# COMPACT_ATOMS: atom_id res chain seq x y z
N MET A 1 -14.56 -7.19 -8.07
CA MET A 1 -15.61 -8.11 -7.59
C MET A 1 -15.43 -8.23 -6.08
N ALA A 2 -16.47 -7.97 -5.29
CA ALA A 2 -16.45 -8.30 -3.86
C ALA A 2 -16.65 -9.82 -3.71
N HIS A 3 -15.81 -10.49 -2.92
CA HIS A 3 -15.93 -11.92 -2.68
C HIS A 3 -15.29 -12.28 -1.36
N LYS A 4 -15.93 -13.17 -0.59
CA LYS A 4 -15.54 -13.47 0.79
C LYS A 4 -14.15 -14.08 0.95
N THR A 5 -13.66 -14.77 -0.08
CA THR A 5 -12.43 -15.58 -0.02
C THR A 5 -11.52 -15.46 -1.23
N ALA A 6 -11.92 -14.77 -2.31
CA ALA A 6 -11.22 -14.87 -3.60
C ALA A 6 -9.84 -14.23 -3.49
N GLY A 7 -8.80 -15.00 -3.77
CA GLY A 7 -7.43 -14.51 -3.83
C GLY A 7 -7.12 -13.78 -5.14
N ILE A 8 -5.87 -13.35 -5.28
CA ILE A 8 -5.41 -12.65 -6.50
C ILE A 8 -5.59 -13.49 -7.76
N HIS A 9 -5.31 -14.79 -7.71
CA HIS A 9 -5.44 -15.68 -8.86
C HIS A 9 -6.90 -15.90 -9.27
N ASP A 10 -7.80 -16.04 -8.30
CA ASP A 10 -9.24 -16.17 -8.55
C ASP A 10 -9.78 -14.92 -9.24
N ILE A 11 -9.40 -13.74 -8.74
CA ILE A 11 -9.80 -12.46 -9.32
C ILE A 11 -9.18 -12.28 -10.72
N HIS A 12 -7.93 -12.65 -10.90
CA HIS A 12 -7.26 -12.59 -12.20
C HIS A 12 -7.98 -13.46 -13.24
N ASN A 13 -8.27 -14.71 -12.89
CA ASN A 13 -8.96 -15.67 -13.76
C ASN A 13 -10.40 -15.22 -14.05
N TYR A 14 -11.12 -14.76 -13.03
CA TYR A 14 -12.45 -14.18 -13.19
C TYR A 14 -12.42 -13.00 -14.16
N HIS A 15 -11.46 -12.08 -14.04
CA HIS A 15 -11.35 -10.97 -14.99
C HIS A 15 -11.03 -11.46 -16.40
N ARG A 16 -10.12 -12.43 -16.59
CA ARG A 16 -9.83 -12.99 -17.92
C ARG A 16 -11.06 -13.58 -18.62
N SER A 17 -12.06 -14.04 -17.87
CA SER A 17 -13.32 -14.54 -18.44
C SER A 17 -14.32 -13.42 -18.78
N ARG A 18 -14.03 -12.17 -18.42
CA ARG A 18 -14.89 -11.00 -18.74
C ARG A 18 -14.55 -10.43 -20.11
N THR A 19 -15.58 -9.93 -20.76
CA THR A 19 -15.47 -9.21 -22.03
C THR A 19 -15.84 -7.73 -21.86
N TYR A 20 -15.39 -6.91 -22.82
CA TYR A 20 -15.78 -5.52 -22.98
C TYR A 20 -15.83 -5.16 -24.47
N THR A 21 -16.52 -4.07 -24.82
CA THR A 21 -16.49 -3.52 -26.17
C THR A 21 -15.34 -2.52 -26.26
N ASN A 22 -14.40 -2.76 -27.17
CA ASN A 22 -13.27 -1.86 -27.38
C ASN A 22 -13.65 -0.64 -28.26
N SER A 23 -12.70 0.28 -28.45
CA SER A 23 -12.90 1.51 -29.23
C SER A 23 -13.27 1.27 -30.71
N SER A 24 -12.97 0.08 -31.25
CA SER A 24 -13.37 -0.33 -32.62
C SER A 24 -14.77 -0.97 -32.68
N GLY A 25 -15.51 -1.01 -31.57
CA GLY A 25 -16.83 -1.65 -31.48
C GLY A 25 -16.78 -3.18 -31.39
N LYS A 26 -15.60 -3.78 -31.23
CA LYS A 26 -15.43 -5.24 -31.14
C LYS A 26 -15.41 -5.73 -29.70
N THR A 27 -15.97 -6.92 -29.47
CA THR A 27 -15.81 -7.64 -28.21
C THR A 27 -14.37 -8.07 -28.03
N ALA A 28 -13.79 -7.74 -26.87
CA ALA A 28 -12.46 -8.15 -26.44
C ALA A 28 -12.51 -8.71 -25.02
N TYR A 29 -11.50 -9.49 -24.65
CA TYR A 29 -11.35 -10.04 -23.30
C TYR A 29 -10.43 -9.17 -22.46
N TRP A 30 -10.66 -9.15 -21.15
CA TRP A 30 -9.73 -8.51 -20.23
C TRP A 30 -8.43 -9.32 -20.14
N SER A 31 -7.30 -8.62 -20.03
CA SER A 31 -5.99 -9.26 -19.90
C SER A 31 -5.74 -9.93 -18.54
N GLY A 32 -6.58 -9.65 -17.54
CA GLY A 32 -6.45 -10.15 -16.18
C GLY A 32 -6.96 -9.17 -15.14
N ILE A 33 -6.48 -9.35 -13.90
CA ILE A 33 -6.83 -8.49 -12.75
C ILE A 33 -6.79 -7.00 -13.12
N GLY A 34 -7.77 -6.22 -12.67
CA GLY A 34 -7.97 -4.83 -13.09
C GLY A 34 -7.31 -3.81 -12.16
N TYR A 35 -6.91 -4.24 -10.97
CA TYR A 35 -6.27 -3.39 -9.97
C TYR A 35 -4.78 -3.22 -10.27
N ASN A 36 -4.23 -2.08 -9.87
CA ASN A 36 -2.80 -1.79 -9.88
C ASN A 36 -2.08 -2.56 -8.78
N TYR A 37 -2.66 -2.56 -7.59
CA TYR A 37 -2.20 -3.30 -6.43
C TYR A 37 -3.35 -4.09 -5.80
N PHE A 38 -3.03 -5.19 -5.15
CA PHE A 38 -4.01 -6.02 -4.45
C PHE A 38 -3.51 -6.43 -3.07
N ILE A 39 -4.35 -6.30 -2.04
CA ILE A 39 -3.99 -6.54 -0.64
C ILE A 39 -4.83 -7.68 -0.07
N THR A 40 -4.18 -8.77 0.32
CA THR A 40 -4.82 -9.96 0.91
C THR A 40 -5.15 -9.77 2.39
N PHE A 41 -5.97 -10.66 2.95
CA PHE A 41 -6.41 -10.58 4.36
C PHE A 41 -5.27 -10.53 5.39
N ASP A 42 -4.12 -11.13 5.08
CA ASP A 42 -2.91 -11.16 5.89
C ASP A 42 -1.97 -9.97 5.63
N GLY A 43 -2.38 -9.02 4.79
CA GLY A 43 -1.65 -7.78 4.53
C GLY A 43 -0.55 -7.90 3.46
N ILE A 44 -0.45 -9.03 2.74
CA ILE A 44 0.48 -9.13 1.61
C ILE A 44 0.00 -8.21 0.48
N ILE A 45 0.90 -7.33 0.03
CA ILE A 45 0.69 -6.44 -1.11
C ILE A 45 1.25 -7.12 -2.37
N TYR A 46 0.36 -7.39 -3.32
CA TYR A 46 0.75 -7.83 -4.66
C TYR A 46 0.80 -6.62 -5.59
N GLU A 47 1.94 -6.45 -6.26
CA GLU A 47 2.03 -5.62 -7.45
C GLU A 47 1.33 -6.35 -8.60
N ALA A 48 0.14 -5.88 -8.98
CA ALA A 48 -0.66 -6.49 -10.02
C ALA A 48 -0.34 -5.85 -11.38
N ARG A 49 -0.99 -4.73 -11.71
CA ARG A 49 -0.61 -3.94 -12.91
C ARG A 49 0.53 -2.95 -12.62
N GLY A 50 0.91 -2.76 -11.36
CA GLY A 50 1.90 -1.77 -10.96
C GLY A 50 1.46 -0.37 -11.37
N LEU A 51 2.36 0.42 -11.97
CA LEU A 51 2.05 1.79 -12.43
C LEU A 51 1.45 1.86 -13.85
N HIS A 52 1.14 0.73 -14.49
CA HIS A 52 0.47 0.72 -15.79
C HIS A 52 -1.01 1.10 -15.68
N VAL A 53 -1.64 1.40 -16.81
CA VAL A 53 -3.09 1.72 -16.86
C VAL A 53 -3.91 0.54 -16.30
N GLY A 54 -4.68 0.83 -15.26
CA GLY A 54 -5.58 -0.12 -14.62
C GLY A 54 -6.91 -0.30 -15.36
N ALA A 55 -7.83 -1.05 -14.75
CA ALA A 55 -9.18 -1.28 -15.25
C ALA A 55 -10.21 -1.30 -14.10
N GLN A 56 -9.99 -0.46 -13.10
CA GLN A 56 -10.74 -0.38 -11.84
C GLN A 56 -12.03 0.47 -11.95
N ILE A 57 -11.96 1.61 -12.65
CA ILE A 57 -13.01 2.64 -12.70
C ILE A 57 -13.06 3.20 -14.13
N ALA A 58 -14.13 2.88 -14.85
CA ALA A 58 -14.34 3.37 -16.21
C ALA A 58 -14.25 4.92 -16.26
N GLY A 59 -13.51 5.45 -17.23
CA GLY A 59 -13.28 6.89 -17.38
C GLY A 59 -12.20 7.50 -16.46
N HIS A 60 -11.66 6.75 -15.50
CA HIS A 60 -10.63 7.23 -14.55
C HIS A 60 -9.33 6.39 -14.59
N ASN A 61 -9.33 5.24 -15.25
CA ASN A 61 -8.22 4.28 -15.26
C ASN A 61 -6.86 4.86 -15.70
N ASN A 62 -6.85 5.86 -16.58
CA ASN A 62 -5.62 6.48 -17.10
C ASN A 62 -5.03 7.56 -16.18
N ARG A 63 -5.72 7.91 -15.09
CA ARG A 63 -5.32 8.96 -14.14
C ARG A 63 -5.47 8.53 -12.68
N SER A 64 -5.54 7.23 -12.42
CA SER A 64 -5.68 6.70 -11.07
C SER A 64 -4.96 5.36 -10.90
N ILE A 65 -4.48 5.12 -9.68
CA ILE A 65 -3.92 3.85 -9.24
C ILE A 65 -4.98 3.14 -8.40
N GLY A 66 -5.48 2.01 -8.88
CA GLY A 66 -6.50 1.21 -8.20
C GLY A 66 -5.89 0.22 -7.23
N ILE A 67 -6.23 0.32 -5.95
CA ILE A 67 -5.84 -0.66 -4.91
C ILE A 67 -7.07 -1.50 -4.58
N GLY A 68 -7.00 -2.80 -4.85
CA GLY A 68 -8.03 -3.77 -4.47
C GLY A 68 -7.70 -4.39 -3.11
N PHE A 69 -8.72 -4.57 -2.26
CA PHE A 69 -8.58 -5.28 -1.00
C PHE A 69 -9.40 -6.57 -1.07
N GLN A 70 -8.80 -7.68 -0.65
CA GLN A 70 -9.47 -8.97 -0.60
C GLN A 70 -10.63 -8.92 0.40
N GLY A 71 -11.80 -9.38 -0.02
CA GLY A 71 -12.98 -9.50 0.82
C GLY A 71 -14.24 -8.91 0.20
N ASP A 72 -15.32 -9.02 0.97
CA ASP A 72 -16.59 -8.35 0.74
C ASP A 72 -16.96 -7.52 1.95
N PHE A 73 -16.60 -6.23 1.95
CA PHE A 73 -16.82 -5.34 3.09
C PHE A 73 -18.25 -4.81 3.21
N GLU A 74 -19.20 -5.31 2.41
CA GLU A 74 -20.62 -5.22 2.79
C GLU A 74 -20.96 -6.24 3.89
N GLN A 75 -20.19 -7.34 3.99
CA GLN A 75 -20.47 -8.47 4.88
C GLN A 75 -19.36 -8.78 5.88
N GLN A 76 -18.13 -8.34 5.61
CA GLN A 76 -16.92 -8.61 6.40
C GLN A 76 -16.28 -7.32 6.89
N SER A 77 -15.57 -7.38 8.01
CA SER A 77 -14.71 -6.28 8.46
C SER A 77 -13.33 -6.40 7.82
N MET A 78 -12.72 -5.23 7.56
CA MET A 78 -11.33 -5.14 7.14
C MET A 78 -10.40 -5.61 8.27
N THR A 79 -9.36 -6.39 7.96
CA THR A 79 -8.40 -6.85 8.98
C THR A 79 -7.40 -5.73 9.31
N ASN A 80 -6.82 -5.78 10.52
CA ASN A 80 -5.74 -4.85 10.89
C ASN A 80 -4.52 -4.99 9.98
N ALA A 81 -4.21 -6.20 9.52
CA ALA A 81 -3.11 -6.44 8.58
C ALA A 81 -3.35 -5.73 7.24
N GLN A 82 -4.58 -5.82 6.71
CA GLN A 82 -4.99 -5.07 5.52
C GLN A 82 -4.94 -3.57 5.73
N LEU A 83 -5.43 -3.09 6.89
CA LEU A 83 -5.44 -1.66 7.21
C LEU A 83 -4.02 -1.09 7.25
N ASN A 84 -3.11 -1.77 7.95
CA ASN A 84 -1.71 -1.39 8.05
C ASN A 84 -1.00 -1.41 6.69
N ALA A 85 -1.17 -2.49 5.92
CA ALA A 85 -0.58 -2.61 4.59
C ALA A 85 -1.14 -1.56 3.61
N GLY A 86 -2.45 -1.32 3.66
CA GLY A 86 -3.13 -0.29 2.87
C GLY A 86 -2.64 1.12 3.20
N ALA A 87 -2.50 1.45 4.48
CA ALA A 87 -1.95 2.73 4.91
C ALA A 87 -0.49 2.91 4.47
N ALA A 88 0.36 1.88 4.63
CA ALA A 88 1.75 1.93 4.19
C ALA A 88 1.87 2.12 2.67
N LEU A 89 1.11 1.36 1.88
CA LEU A 89 1.10 1.50 0.42
C LEU A 89 0.58 2.87 -0.02
N CYS A 90 -0.52 3.35 0.56
CA CYS A 90 -1.05 4.67 0.28
C CYS A 90 -0.03 5.77 0.62
N SER A 91 0.61 5.71 1.78
CA SER A 91 1.65 6.68 2.19
C SER A 91 2.79 6.73 1.16
N LYS A 92 3.30 5.57 0.75
CA LYS A 92 4.34 5.48 -0.28
C LYS A 92 3.89 6.07 -1.62
N LEU A 93 2.71 5.70 -2.12
CA LEU A 93 2.21 6.20 -3.41
C LEU A 93 1.93 7.71 -3.38
N LEU A 94 1.45 8.23 -2.23
CA LEU A 94 1.27 9.67 -2.07
C LEU A 94 2.61 10.40 -2.16
N GLN A 95 3.63 9.89 -1.49
CA GLN A 95 4.98 10.46 -1.54
C GLN A 95 5.59 10.37 -2.95
N ASP A 96 5.58 9.18 -3.56
CA ASP A 96 6.19 8.91 -4.87
C ASP A 96 5.57 9.76 -6.00
N HIS A 97 4.31 10.19 -5.84
CA HIS A 97 3.57 10.96 -6.84
C HIS A 97 3.23 12.39 -6.42
N SER A 98 3.78 12.89 -5.31
CA SER A 98 3.51 14.24 -4.78
C SER A 98 2.02 14.52 -4.58
N LEU A 99 1.26 13.53 -4.11
CA LEU A 99 -0.16 13.61 -3.83
C LEU A 99 -0.42 13.78 -2.33
N THR A 100 -1.67 14.10 -1.99
CA THR A 100 -2.12 14.28 -0.61
C THR A 100 -3.22 13.29 -0.24
N GLU A 101 -3.53 13.18 1.05
CA GLU A 101 -4.62 12.36 1.56
C GLU A 101 -6.00 12.76 0.99
N LYS A 102 -6.12 13.95 0.38
CA LYS A 102 -7.34 14.42 -0.30
C LYS A 102 -7.55 13.74 -1.66
N ASP A 103 -6.48 13.22 -2.26
CA ASP A 103 -6.46 12.56 -3.57
C ASP A 103 -6.87 11.09 -3.49
N ILE A 104 -6.92 10.53 -2.27
CA ILE A 104 -7.47 9.19 -2.05
C ILE A 104 -9.00 9.24 -2.12
N LYS A 105 -9.55 8.50 -3.07
CA LYS A 105 -11.00 8.35 -3.31
C LYS A 105 -11.42 6.90 -3.18
N ARG A 106 -12.63 6.67 -2.65
CA ARG A 106 -13.31 5.38 -2.72
C ARG A 106 -13.93 5.21 -4.11
N HIS A 107 -14.16 3.97 -4.53
CA HIS A 107 -14.82 3.71 -5.81
C HIS A 107 -16.20 4.38 -5.88
N LYS A 108 -16.99 4.32 -4.80
CA LYS A 108 -18.28 5.01 -4.67
C LYS A 108 -18.21 6.54 -4.74
N ASP A 109 -17.05 7.14 -4.52
CA ASP A 109 -16.87 8.60 -4.66
C ASP A 109 -16.74 9.01 -6.15
N LEU A 110 -16.50 8.06 -7.06
CA LEU A 110 -16.26 8.29 -8.48
C LEU A 110 -17.25 7.58 -9.41
N ALA A 111 -17.99 6.59 -8.91
CA ALA A 111 -18.96 5.82 -9.68
C ALA A 111 -20.15 5.39 -8.80
N ALA A 112 -21.29 5.09 -9.43
CA ALA A 112 -22.47 4.55 -8.76
C ALA A 112 -22.25 3.07 -8.39
N THR A 113 -21.61 2.82 -7.25
CA THR A 113 -21.29 1.49 -6.73
C THR A 113 -21.30 1.47 -5.20
N ALA A 114 -21.51 0.31 -4.60
CA ALA A 114 -21.38 0.12 -3.14
C ALA A 114 -19.90 0.04 -2.70
N CYS A 115 -18.98 -0.26 -3.62
CA CYS A 115 -17.55 -0.45 -3.35
C CYS A 115 -16.91 0.82 -2.73
N PRO A 116 -16.08 0.72 -1.67
CA PRO A 116 -15.46 -0.48 -1.12
C PRO A 116 -16.30 -1.26 -0.11
N GLY A 117 -17.55 -0.87 0.13
CA GLY A 117 -18.41 -1.48 1.14
C GLY A 117 -18.47 -0.66 2.43
N ASN A 118 -19.49 -0.90 3.25
CA ASN A 118 -19.79 -0.13 4.45
C ASN A 118 -18.83 -0.41 5.61
N ASN A 119 -18.26 -1.62 5.68
CA ASN A 119 -17.31 -2.02 6.73
C ASN A 119 -15.84 -1.84 6.33
N PHE A 120 -15.58 -1.12 5.23
CA PHE A 120 -14.21 -0.76 4.85
C PHE A 120 -13.74 0.42 5.72
N SER A 121 -12.65 0.23 6.46
CA SER A 121 -12.08 1.17 7.43
C SER A 121 -11.38 2.37 6.78
N PHE A 122 -12.10 3.12 5.93
CA PHE A 122 -11.55 4.24 5.17
C PHE A 122 -11.08 5.39 6.08
N THR A 123 -11.83 5.68 7.14
CA THR A 123 -11.52 6.77 8.07
C THR A 123 -10.23 6.47 8.82
N GLU A 124 -10.11 5.25 9.36
CA GLU A 124 -8.93 4.77 10.07
C GLU A 124 -7.72 4.75 9.15
N LEU A 125 -7.88 4.27 7.90
CA LEU A 125 -6.81 4.30 6.91
C LEU A 125 -6.31 5.72 6.69
N LYS A 126 -7.21 6.69 6.51
CA LYS A 126 -6.83 8.10 6.34
C LYS A 126 -6.15 8.69 7.57
N GLN A 127 -6.59 8.34 8.77
CA GLN A 127 -5.97 8.78 10.01
C GLN A 127 -4.52 8.29 10.11
N MET A 128 -4.24 7.04 9.72
CA MET A 128 -2.87 6.51 9.71
C MET A 128 -1.93 7.26 8.77
N LEU A 129 -2.45 7.83 7.67
CA LEU A 129 -1.64 8.66 6.76
C LEU A 129 -1.22 9.99 7.37
N THR A 130 -2.04 10.53 8.26
CA THR A 130 -1.73 11.79 8.97
C THR A 130 -0.69 11.59 10.07
N THR A 131 -0.56 10.36 10.60
CA THR A 131 0.43 10.00 11.62
C THR A 131 1.82 9.72 11.03
N VAL A 132 1.88 9.34 9.75
CA VAL A 132 3.14 9.02 9.03
C VAL A 132 3.74 10.24 8.31
N ARG A 133 3.08 11.42 8.36
CA ARG A 133 3.86 12.65 8.21
C ARG A 133 4.74 12.69 9.45
N ASP A 134 6.01 12.32 9.29
CA ASP A 134 7.03 12.57 10.31
C ASP A 134 6.73 13.95 10.87
N PRO A 135 6.37 14.08 12.16
CA PRO A 135 6.21 15.40 12.72
C PRO A 135 7.50 16.14 12.40
N ALA A 136 7.40 17.31 11.77
CA ALA A 136 8.55 18.17 11.58
C ALA A 136 9.27 18.22 12.93
N PRO A 137 10.58 17.93 13.01
CA PRO A 137 11.28 17.69 14.27
C PRO A 137 10.81 18.69 15.33
N THR A 138 9.95 18.22 16.24
CA THR A 138 9.42 19.06 17.30
C THR A 138 10.44 18.92 18.41
N ASP A 139 11.29 19.95 18.50
CA ASP A 139 12.41 20.12 19.43
C ASP A 139 13.74 19.46 19.00
N ASP A 140 14.85 20.02 19.47
CA ASP A 140 16.25 19.56 19.31
C ASP A 140 16.53 18.17 19.98
N VAL A 141 15.48 17.36 20.18
CA VAL A 141 15.56 16.09 20.89
C VAL A 141 15.90 14.97 19.90
N ILE A 142 17.11 14.43 20.01
CA ILE A 142 17.57 13.26 19.26
C ILE A 142 17.23 11.99 20.02
N TYR A 143 16.39 11.13 19.42
CA TYR A 143 16.11 9.79 19.92
C TYR A 143 17.11 8.81 19.31
N THR A 144 17.83 8.07 20.17
CA THR A 144 18.79 7.04 19.72
C THR A 144 18.26 5.66 20.05
N VAL A 145 18.36 4.73 19.10
CA VAL A 145 18.02 3.31 19.31
C VAL A 145 19.27 2.46 19.09
N GLN A 146 19.50 1.49 19.98
CA GLN A 146 20.59 0.55 19.80
C GLN A 146 20.24 -0.43 18.67
N VAL A 147 20.96 -0.32 17.55
CA VAL A 147 20.76 -1.14 16.33
C VAL A 147 21.45 -2.52 16.39
N GLY A 148 22.14 -2.86 17.48
CA GLY A 148 22.73 -4.18 17.72
C GLY A 148 23.64 -4.27 18.96
N VAL A 149 23.95 -5.50 19.40
CA VAL A 149 24.92 -5.81 20.46
C VAL A 149 26.00 -6.71 19.88
N PHE A 150 27.26 -6.28 19.96
CA PHE A 150 28.39 -7.03 19.39
C PHE A 150 29.41 -7.39 20.46
N ARG A 151 29.90 -8.63 20.45
CA ARG A 151 31.04 -9.06 21.26
C ARG A 151 32.39 -8.70 20.65
N VAL A 152 32.41 -8.36 19.36
CA VAL A 152 33.61 -8.05 18.58
C VAL A 152 33.45 -6.66 17.97
N LYS A 153 34.38 -5.74 18.28
CA LYS A 153 34.33 -4.34 17.84
C LYS A 153 34.26 -4.19 16.30
N ALA A 154 35.03 -4.99 15.57
CA ALA A 154 35.04 -4.95 14.10
C ALA A 154 33.65 -5.20 13.47
N ASN A 155 32.81 -6.02 14.09
CA ASN A 155 31.45 -6.26 13.60
C ASN A 155 30.55 -5.04 13.84
N ALA A 156 30.71 -4.36 14.96
CA ALA A 156 30.00 -3.11 15.24
C ALA A 156 30.43 -1.99 14.27
N GLU A 157 31.72 -1.90 13.97
CA GLU A 157 32.27 -0.94 13.00
C GLU A 157 31.75 -1.19 11.59
N LYS A 158 31.67 -2.46 11.17
CA LYS A 158 31.10 -2.83 9.87
C LYS A 158 29.65 -2.39 9.74
N LEU A 159 28.81 -2.64 10.75
CA LEU A 159 27.41 -2.18 10.73
C LEU A 159 27.32 -0.65 10.73
N ARG A 160 28.13 0.03 11.56
CA ARG A 160 28.18 1.49 11.58
C ARG A 160 28.50 2.07 10.19
N LEU A 161 29.53 1.56 9.52
CA LEU A 161 29.92 2.02 8.18
C LEU A 161 28.81 1.78 7.15
N GLN A 162 28.12 0.64 7.22
CA GLN A 162 26.98 0.36 6.36
C GLN A 162 25.86 1.39 6.58
N LEU A 163 25.52 1.70 7.83
CA LEU A 163 24.48 2.67 8.17
C LEU A 163 24.85 4.09 7.70
N VAL A 164 26.12 4.48 7.87
CA VAL A 164 26.64 5.75 7.33
C VAL A 164 26.54 5.77 5.80
N GLY A 165 26.88 4.66 5.13
CA GLY A 165 26.72 4.52 3.68
C GLY A 165 25.26 4.59 3.21
N GLN A 166 24.30 4.34 4.10
CA GLN A 166 22.86 4.51 3.88
C GLN A 166 22.35 5.92 4.24
N GLY A 167 23.23 6.82 4.68
CA GLY A 167 22.89 8.21 5.02
C GLY A 167 22.64 8.48 6.51
N HIS A 168 22.78 7.48 7.39
CA HIS A 168 22.64 7.68 8.84
C HIS A 168 23.95 8.21 9.44
N THR A 169 24.10 9.53 9.52
CA THR A 169 25.33 10.19 9.99
C THR A 169 25.58 10.03 11.50
N ASP A 170 24.52 9.74 12.26
CA ASP A 170 24.55 9.72 13.72
C ASP A 170 24.76 8.30 14.29
N ALA A 171 25.22 7.36 13.46
CA ALA A 171 25.56 6.01 13.92
C ALA A 171 26.86 6.02 14.75
N PHE A 172 26.77 5.65 16.03
CA PHE A 172 27.89 5.57 16.97
C PHE A 172 28.02 4.18 17.62
N ILE A 173 29.19 3.92 18.22
CA ILE A 173 29.46 2.70 19.00
C ILE A 173 29.66 3.12 20.45
N GLN A 174 28.85 2.58 21.35
CA GLN A 174 29.06 2.69 22.80
C GLN A 174 29.70 1.41 23.35
N GLN A 175 30.73 1.58 24.16
CA GLN A 175 31.36 0.48 24.89
C GLN A 175 30.79 0.44 26.31
N HIS A 176 30.28 -0.72 26.71
CA HIS A 176 29.82 -0.97 28.07
C HIS A 176 30.77 -1.97 28.73
N SER A 177 31.34 -1.58 29.86
CA SER A 177 32.04 -2.50 30.76
C SER A 177 30.99 -3.35 31.48
N ARG A 178 31.28 -4.64 31.70
CA ARG A 178 30.50 -5.45 32.64
C ARG A 178 30.83 -5.07 34.08
#